data_AF-A0A7V2QVG0-F1
#
_entry.id   AF-A0A7V2QVG0-F1
#
_cell.length_a   1.000
_cell.length_b   1.000
_cell.length_c   1.000
_cell.angle_alpha   90.00
_cell.angle_beta   90.00
_cell.angle_gamma   90.00
#
_symmetry.space_group_name_H-M   'P 1'
#
loop_
_entity.id
_entity.type
_entity.pdbx_description
1 polymer ?
#
loop_
_entity_poly.entity_id
_entity_poly.type
_entity_poly.pdbx_seq_one_letter_code
_entity_poly.pdbx_strand_id
1 'polypeptide(L)'
;MPGPEDNVKYPPPPKITQEETSKNLPKSKKDHYEGVKVPPLPPLEKSQVLRVIESGFKEQEDIGRYVMTPPPELPYRILPLQTKFVSANTRHLKEIGAFRTLMPELFGDAGYKAVDDAYASFAYSEFASAQRRGQLKNAPNCTAREIGTYIATAYDIQNFPIVVAEATDDRVRIQLYKGLPVYCPYDVRRGDYRLCSATAAYEREITKMCNPKYRAFLSRTKAIGDDCCELTIELDPDYKG
;
A
#
# COMPACT_ATOMS: atom_id res chain seq x y z
N MET A 1 -26.75 -13.19 15.81
CA MET A 1 -25.86 -14.36 15.63
C MET A 1 -24.44 -13.86 15.89
N PRO A 2 -23.64 -14.54 16.73
CA PRO A 2 -22.22 -14.23 16.90
C PRO A 2 -21.51 -14.25 15.53
N GLY A 3 -20.60 -13.31 15.32
CA GLY A 3 -19.94 -13.07 14.03
C GLY A 3 -18.80 -14.07 13.77
N PRO A 4 -18.29 -14.18 12.54
CA PRO A 4 -17.16 -15.07 12.21
C PRO A 4 -15.87 -14.76 12.99
N GLU A 5 -15.76 -13.54 13.56
CA GLU A 5 -14.73 -13.10 14.50
C GLU A 5 -14.69 -13.96 15.77
N ASP A 6 -15.86 -14.42 16.24
CA ASP A 6 -16.02 -15.18 17.49
C ASP A 6 -15.47 -16.61 17.37
N ASN A 7 -15.09 -17.04 16.16
CA ASN A 7 -14.51 -18.35 15.84
C ASN A 7 -13.00 -18.30 15.53
N VAL A 8 -12.36 -17.12 15.56
CA VAL A 8 -10.93 -16.97 15.26
C VAL A 8 -10.09 -17.39 16.47
N LYS A 9 -9.47 -18.58 16.39
CA LYS A 9 -8.44 -19.00 17.36
C LYS A 9 -7.12 -18.32 17.02
N TYR A 10 -6.79 -17.25 17.76
CA TYR A 10 -5.46 -16.68 17.71
C TYR A 10 -4.42 -17.71 18.17
N PRO A 11 -3.22 -17.73 17.56
CA PRO A 11 -2.13 -18.54 18.07
C PRO A 11 -1.88 -18.20 19.55
N PRO A 12 -1.55 -19.19 20.38
CA PRO A 12 -1.30 -18.94 21.80
C PRO A 12 -0.18 -17.91 21.93
N PRO A 13 -0.29 -16.99 22.90
CA PRO A 13 0.74 -16.01 23.14
C PRO A 13 2.09 -16.72 23.34
N PRO A 14 3.19 -16.19 22.76
CA PRO A 14 4.50 -16.79 22.90
C PRO A 14 4.83 -16.96 24.38
N LYS A 15 5.29 -18.16 24.76
CA LYS A 15 5.63 -18.50 26.17
C LYS A 15 6.91 -17.82 26.68
N ILE A 16 7.55 -17.02 25.84
CA ILE A 16 8.81 -16.35 26.15
C ILE A 16 8.48 -15.16 27.04
N THR A 17 9.10 -15.09 28.21
CA THR A 17 8.87 -13.97 29.12
C THR A 17 9.53 -12.71 28.59
N GLN A 18 9.05 -11.55 29.04
CA GLN A 18 9.64 -10.26 28.67
C GLN A 18 11.12 -10.16 29.07
N GLU A 19 11.49 -10.83 30.17
CA GLU A 19 12.86 -10.91 30.66
C GLU A 19 13.76 -11.69 29.70
N GLU A 20 13.27 -12.76 29.08
CA GLU A 20 14.01 -13.53 28.09
C GLU A 20 14.19 -12.78 26.77
N THR A 21 13.17 -12.03 26.34
CA THR A 21 13.27 -11.18 25.14
C THR A 21 14.21 -9.99 25.32
N SER A 22 14.38 -9.50 26.56
CA SER A 22 15.23 -8.34 26.88
C SER A 22 16.73 -8.68 26.96
N LYS A 23 17.11 -9.96 27.11
CA LYS A 23 18.51 -10.40 27.26
C LYS A 23 19.40 -10.07 26.06
N ASN A 24 18.82 -9.99 24.87
CA ASN A 24 19.53 -9.82 23.60
C ASN A 24 19.21 -8.50 22.89
N LEU A 25 18.79 -7.46 23.63
CA LEU A 25 18.50 -6.16 23.03
C LEU A 25 19.76 -5.57 22.36
N PRO A 26 19.66 -5.03 21.12
CA PRO A 26 20.77 -4.33 20.49
C PRO A 26 21.21 -3.15 21.36
N LYS A 27 22.50 -3.11 21.73
CA LYS A 27 23.07 -1.97 22.45
C LYS A 27 23.05 -0.73 21.54
N SER A 28 22.45 0.35 22.03
CA SER A 28 22.42 1.64 21.36
C SER A 28 23.76 2.37 21.50
N LYS A 29 24.04 3.37 20.66
CA LYS A 29 25.22 4.25 20.81
C LYS A 29 25.33 4.88 22.21
N LYS A 30 24.22 5.07 22.93
CA LYS A 30 24.18 5.67 24.27
C LYS A 30 24.70 4.72 25.36
N ASP A 31 24.66 3.41 25.14
CA ASP A 31 25.13 2.39 26.09
C ASP A 31 26.68 2.29 26.14
N HIS A 32 27.37 3.07 25.31
CA HIS A 32 28.84 3.14 25.22
C HIS A 32 29.46 4.36 25.89
N TYR A 33 28.64 5.29 26.44
CA TYR A 33 29.16 6.48 27.13
C TYR A 33 29.31 6.21 28.63
N GLU A 34 30.55 6.15 29.12
CA GLU A 34 30.84 6.04 30.55
C GLU A 34 30.33 7.27 31.32
N GLY A 35 29.70 7.05 32.49
CA GLY A 35 29.20 8.10 33.38
C GLY A 35 27.73 8.50 33.20
N VAL A 36 27.05 8.05 32.13
CA VAL A 36 25.61 8.29 31.95
C VAL A 36 24.83 7.07 32.44
N LYS A 37 24.23 7.15 33.64
CA LYS A 37 23.31 6.12 34.12
C LYS A 37 22.04 6.15 33.27
N VAL A 38 21.78 5.07 32.53
CA VAL A 38 20.53 4.89 31.80
C VAL A 38 19.39 4.83 32.83
N PRO A 39 18.35 5.70 32.73
CA PRO A 39 17.19 5.56 33.59
C PRO A 39 16.54 4.19 33.37
N PRO A 40 15.96 3.56 34.40
CA PRO A 40 15.35 2.24 34.27
C PRO A 40 14.29 2.28 33.16
N LEU A 41 14.31 1.27 32.29
CA LEU A 41 13.30 1.12 31.25
C LEU A 41 11.93 0.99 31.92
N PRO A 42 10.94 1.81 31.55
CA PRO A 42 9.59 1.62 32.05
C PRO A 42 9.05 0.25 31.57
N PRO A 43 8.13 -0.37 32.33
CA PRO A 43 7.50 -1.61 31.91
C PRO A 43 6.77 -1.41 30.58
N LEU A 44 6.75 -2.46 29.76
CA LEU A 44 6.11 -2.40 28.45
C LEU A 44 4.60 -2.47 28.66
N GLU A 45 3.92 -1.36 28.45
CA GLU A 45 2.47 -1.34 28.50
C GLU A 45 1.88 -2.00 27.25
N LYS A 46 0.73 -2.67 27.41
CA LYS A 46 -0.07 -3.08 26.25
C LYS A 46 -0.42 -1.85 25.41
N SER A 47 -0.25 -1.93 24.10
CA SER A 47 -0.67 -0.85 23.21
C SER A 47 -2.18 -0.63 23.35
N GLN A 48 -2.64 0.60 23.16
CA GLN A 48 -4.07 0.92 23.14
C GLN A 48 -4.83 0.03 22.15
N VAL A 49 -4.25 -0.21 20.98
CA VAL A 49 -4.80 -1.12 19.97
C VAL A 49 -5.00 -2.52 20.54
N LEU A 50 -4.00 -3.07 21.24
CA LEU A 50 -4.10 -4.39 21.86
C LEU A 50 -5.16 -4.41 22.97
N ARG A 51 -5.25 -3.35 23.79
CA ARG A 51 -6.27 -3.24 24.85
C ARG A 51 -7.69 -3.15 24.28
N VAL A 52 -7.88 -2.38 23.21
CA VAL A 52 -9.16 -2.28 22.48
C VAL A 52 -9.57 -3.65 21.95
N ILE A 53 -8.65 -4.37 21.29
CA ILE A 53 -8.90 -5.73 20.77
C ILE A 53 -9.24 -6.71 21.89
N GLU A 54 -8.43 -6.77 22.96
CA GLU A 54 -8.65 -7.69 24.09
C GLU A 54 -9.92 -7.38 24.88
N SER A 55 -10.37 -6.11 24.89
CA SER A 55 -11.62 -5.70 25.53
C SER A 55 -12.87 -6.07 24.71
N GLY A 56 -12.71 -6.55 23.48
CA GLY A 56 -13.80 -6.73 22.52
C GLY A 56 -14.40 -5.40 22.06
N PHE A 57 -13.54 -4.40 21.82
CA PHE A 57 -13.92 -3.03 21.41
C PHE A 57 -14.80 -2.28 22.42
N LYS A 58 -14.70 -2.63 23.71
CA LYS A 58 -15.39 -1.93 24.81
C LYS A 58 -14.56 -0.76 25.35
N GLU A 59 -13.25 -0.90 25.35
CA GLU A 59 -12.36 0.24 25.57
C GLU A 59 -12.38 1.14 24.34
N GLN A 60 -12.50 2.45 24.57
CA GLN A 60 -12.38 3.44 23.51
C GLN A 60 -10.91 3.80 23.30
N GLU A 61 -10.54 3.98 22.05
CA GLU A 61 -9.23 4.51 21.68
C GLU A 61 -9.14 5.99 22.10
N ASP A 62 -8.10 6.33 22.86
CA ASP A 62 -7.75 7.72 23.12
C ASP A 62 -7.09 8.32 21.87
N ILE A 63 -7.92 8.97 21.07
CA ILE A 63 -7.49 9.72 19.89
C ILE A 63 -6.51 10.85 20.23
N GLY A 64 -6.54 11.36 21.47
CA GLY A 64 -5.64 12.40 21.98
C GLY A 64 -4.18 11.94 22.05
N ARG A 65 -3.93 10.63 22.13
CA ARG A 65 -2.57 10.06 22.09
C ARG A 65 -1.83 10.30 20.76
N TYR A 66 -2.57 10.45 19.67
CA TYR A 66 -2.01 10.83 18.36
C TYR A 66 -1.94 12.36 18.16
N VAL A 67 -2.56 13.11 19.06
CA VAL A 67 -2.51 14.57 19.11
C VAL A 67 -1.33 14.96 19.97
N MET A 68 -0.15 15.07 19.36
CA MET A 68 0.94 15.79 20.02
C MET A 68 0.60 17.28 20.03
N THR A 69 0.10 17.79 21.15
CA THR A 69 0.16 19.24 21.42
C THR A 69 1.63 19.64 21.54
N PRO A 70 2.09 20.68 20.82
CA PRO A 70 3.44 21.19 20.96
C PRO A 70 3.72 21.55 22.42
N PRO A 71 4.89 21.17 22.96
CA PRO A 71 5.32 21.63 24.26
C PRO A 71 5.38 23.16 24.27
N PRO A 72 4.97 23.85 25.36
CA PRO A 72 5.06 25.30 25.49
C PRO A 72 6.47 25.84 25.19
N GLU A 73 7.49 25.04 25.48
CA GLU A 73 8.91 25.37 25.32
C GLU A 73 9.36 25.36 23.85
N LEU A 74 8.63 24.66 22.96
CA LEU A 74 8.92 24.62 21.53
C LEU A 74 7.61 24.51 20.73
N PRO A 75 6.88 25.61 20.53
CA PRO A 75 5.66 25.60 19.74
C PRO A 75 6.00 25.35 18.27
N TYR A 76 5.69 24.15 17.78
CA TYR A 76 5.78 23.81 16.36
C TYR A 76 4.39 23.70 15.74
N ARG A 77 4.30 23.90 14.43
CA ARG A 77 3.04 23.80 13.70
C ARG A 77 2.59 22.35 13.60
N ILE A 78 1.42 22.03 14.14
CA ILE A 78 0.75 20.75 13.85
C ILE A 78 0.16 20.84 12.44
N LEU A 79 0.60 19.94 11.56
CA LEU A 79 0.02 19.81 10.23
C LEU A 79 -1.30 19.02 10.27
N PRO A 80 -2.30 19.34 9.43
CA PRO A 80 -3.51 18.53 9.27
C PRO A 80 -3.18 17.07 8.94
N LEU A 81 -4.07 16.14 9.32
CA LEU A 81 -3.87 14.70 9.09
C LEU A 81 -3.60 14.38 7.61
N GLN A 82 -4.35 15.00 6.70
CA GLN A 82 -4.16 14.86 5.26
C GLN A 82 -2.73 15.23 4.83
N THR A 83 -2.18 16.35 5.33
CA THR A 83 -0.81 16.78 5.00
C THR A 83 0.22 15.79 5.53
N LYS A 84 0.02 15.26 6.74
CA LYS A 84 0.90 14.22 7.31
C LYS A 84 0.88 12.95 6.46
N PHE A 85 -0.31 12.51 6.05
CA PHE A 85 -0.49 11.33 5.19
C PHE A 85 0.18 11.51 3.83
N VAL A 86 -0.10 12.62 3.14
CA VAL A 86 0.53 12.96 1.85
C VAL A 86 2.06 12.97 1.96
N SER A 87 2.59 13.60 3.01
CA SER A 87 4.04 13.66 3.23
C SER A 87 4.66 12.29 3.50
N ALA A 88 4.03 11.48 4.35
CA ALA A 88 4.51 10.14 4.68
C ALA A 88 4.46 9.21 3.46
N ASN A 89 3.35 9.22 2.74
CA ASN A 89 3.16 8.44 1.53
C ASN A 89 4.13 8.86 0.43
N THR A 90 4.33 10.16 0.20
CA THR A 90 5.31 10.66 -0.77
C THR A 90 6.73 10.18 -0.45
N ARG A 91 7.12 10.19 0.82
CA ARG A 91 8.43 9.67 1.24
C ARG A 91 8.54 8.17 0.99
N HIS A 92 7.52 7.41 1.39
CA HIS A 92 7.48 5.96 1.19
C HIS A 92 7.56 5.58 -0.29
N LEU A 93 6.79 6.27 -1.14
CA LEU A 93 6.81 6.07 -2.59
C LEU A 93 8.20 6.34 -3.18
N LYS A 94 8.87 7.42 -2.76
CA LYS A 94 10.25 7.72 -3.20
C LYS A 94 11.25 6.65 -2.78
N GLU A 95 11.18 6.21 -1.52
CA GLU A 95 12.07 5.16 -1.01
C GLU A 95 11.88 3.85 -1.78
N ILE A 96 10.64 3.42 -2.01
CA ILE A 96 10.37 2.21 -2.81
C ILE A 96 10.70 2.43 -4.30
N GLY A 97 10.45 3.63 -4.83
CA GLY A 97 10.77 3.99 -6.21
C GLY A 97 12.25 3.77 -6.52
N ALA A 98 13.14 4.20 -5.62
CA ALA A 98 14.58 3.96 -5.74
C ALA A 98 14.89 2.46 -5.86
N PHE A 99 14.29 1.62 -5.02
CA PHE A 99 14.48 0.15 -5.11
C PHE A 99 13.97 -0.42 -6.44
N ARG A 100 12.79 0.00 -6.90
CA ARG A 100 12.20 -0.47 -8.17
C ARG A 100 13.08 -0.15 -9.36
N THR A 101 13.63 1.06 -9.41
CA THR A 101 14.49 1.53 -10.50
C THR A 101 15.87 0.87 -10.46
N LEU A 102 16.42 0.64 -9.26
CA LEU A 102 17.70 -0.06 -9.11
C LEU A 102 17.64 -1.51 -9.60
N MET A 103 16.50 -2.19 -9.48
CA MET A 103 16.38 -3.59 -9.88
C MET A 103 16.72 -3.82 -11.37
N PRO A 104 16.09 -3.14 -12.34
CA PRO A 104 16.51 -3.22 -13.74
C PRO A 104 17.91 -2.67 -14.02
N GLU A 105 18.40 -1.68 -13.26
CA GLU A 105 19.75 -1.14 -13.46
C GLU A 105 20.84 -2.15 -13.12
N LEU A 106 20.66 -2.91 -12.04
CA LEU A 106 21.62 -3.88 -11.57
C LEU A 106 21.47 -5.24 -12.29
N PHE A 107 20.24 -5.61 -12.64
CA PHE A 107 19.92 -6.98 -13.09
C PHE A 107 19.28 -7.05 -14.49
N GLY A 108 19.15 -5.93 -15.21
CA GLY A 108 18.61 -5.89 -16.56
C GLY A 108 17.17 -6.45 -16.64
N ASP A 109 16.94 -7.33 -17.61
CA ASP A 109 15.63 -7.95 -17.86
C ASP A 109 15.10 -8.75 -16.66
N ALA A 110 15.99 -9.42 -15.92
CA ALA A 110 15.63 -10.12 -14.70
C ALA A 110 15.14 -9.16 -13.61
N GLY A 111 15.70 -7.94 -13.58
CA GLY A 111 15.26 -6.87 -12.68
C GLY A 111 13.84 -6.39 -12.99
N TYR A 112 13.51 -6.19 -14.27
CA TYR A 112 12.13 -5.87 -14.67
C TYR A 112 11.16 -6.97 -14.27
N LYS A 113 11.52 -8.23 -14.54
CA LYS A 113 10.69 -9.37 -14.16
C LYS A 113 10.50 -9.47 -12.64
N ALA A 114 11.54 -9.22 -11.85
CA ALA A 114 11.44 -9.25 -10.40
C ALA A 114 10.46 -8.18 -9.87
N VAL A 115 10.46 -6.98 -10.45
CA VAL A 115 9.47 -5.94 -10.11
C VAL A 115 8.06 -6.38 -10.51
N ASP A 116 7.91 -6.93 -11.71
CA ASP A 116 6.63 -7.44 -12.24
C ASP A 116 6.03 -8.52 -11.32
N ASP A 117 6.83 -9.55 -11.01
CA ASP A 117 6.44 -10.66 -10.14
C ASP A 117 6.08 -10.18 -8.73
N ALA A 118 6.82 -9.20 -8.19
CA ALA A 118 6.55 -8.62 -6.88
C ALA A 118 5.17 -7.93 -6.86
N TYR A 119 4.84 -7.14 -7.88
CA TYR A 119 3.52 -6.49 -7.96
C TYR A 119 2.39 -7.48 -8.23
N ALA A 120 2.61 -8.44 -9.13
CA ALA A 120 1.67 -9.54 -9.39
C ALA A 120 1.33 -10.31 -8.11
N SER A 121 2.32 -10.52 -7.22
CA SER A 121 2.13 -11.28 -5.98
C SER A 121 1.10 -10.67 -5.02
N PHE A 122 0.88 -9.35 -5.07
CA PHE A 122 -0.11 -8.68 -4.23
C PHE A 122 -1.54 -8.96 -4.68
N ALA A 123 -1.76 -9.14 -5.99
CA ALA A 123 -3.10 -9.22 -6.57
C ALA A 123 -3.95 -10.33 -5.94
N TYR A 124 -3.37 -11.52 -5.72
CA TYR A 124 -4.11 -12.65 -5.16
C TYR A 124 -4.60 -12.40 -3.73
N SER A 125 -3.70 -11.92 -2.86
CA SER A 125 -4.03 -11.73 -1.44
C SER A 125 -5.04 -10.60 -1.24
N GLU A 126 -4.95 -9.55 -2.06
CA GLU A 126 -5.92 -8.47 -2.10
C GLU A 126 -7.26 -8.91 -2.69
N PHE A 127 -7.27 -9.61 -3.83
CA PHE A 127 -8.47 -10.15 -4.44
C PHE A 127 -9.25 -11.03 -3.46
N ALA A 128 -8.57 -11.99 -2.82
CA ALA A 128 -9.19 -12.88 -1.84
C ALA A 128 -9.77 -12.10 -0.65
N SER A 129 -9.08 -11.05 -0.19
CA SER A 129 -9.55 -10.20 0.90
C SER A 129 -10.75 -9.33 0.48
N ALA A 130 -10.73 -8.78 -0.73
CA ALA A 130 -11.79 -7.98 -1.31
C ALA A 130 -13.07 -8.80 -1.54
N GLN A 131 -12.94 -10.05 -2.00
CA GLN A 131 -14.07 -10.98 -2.10
C GLN A 131 -14.69 -11.26 -0.73
N ARG A 132 -13.88 -11.54 0.30
CA ARG A 132 -14.36 -11.75 1.68
C ARG A 132 -15.08 -10.52 2.24
N ARG A 133 -14.66 -9.31 1.86
CA ARG A 133 -15.30 -8.04 2.24
C ARG A 133 -16.49 -7.67 1.37
N GLY A 134 -16.82 -8.48 0.36
CA GLY A 134 -17.93 -8.23 -0.54
C GLY A 134 -17.72 -7.07 -1.52
N GLN A 135 -16.46 -6.71 -1.82
CA GLN A 135 -16.12 -5.64 -2.77
C GLN A 135 -16.06 -6.13 -4.22
N LEU A 136 -15.77 -7.43 -4.44
CA LEU A 136 -15.65 -8.07 -5.75
C LEU A 136 -16.59 -9.30 -5.86
N LYS A 137 -17.86 -9.11 -5.51
CA LYS A 137 -18.86 -10.21 -5.43
C LYS A 137 -19.15 -10.87 -6.77
N ASN A 138 -19.03 -10.11 -7.85
CA ASN A 138 -19.40 -10.58 -9.18
C ASN A 138 -18.29 -11.34 -9.88
N ALA A 139 -17.09 -11.46 -9.29
CA ALA A 139 -16.03 -12.27 -9.87
C ALA A 139 -16.45 -13.75 -9.96
N PRO A 140 -16.12 -14.47 -11.06
CA PRO A 140 -15.22 -14.09 -12.16
C PRO A 140 -15.94 -13.37 -13.33
N ASN A 141 -17.06 -12.71 -13.09
CA ASN A 141 -17.90 -12.01 -14.08
C ASN A 141 -18.02 -10.51 -13.80
N CYS A 142 -17.07 -9.90 -13.08
CA CYS A 142 -17.08 -8.45 -12.89
C CYS A 142 -17.09 -7.72 -14.24
N THR A 143 -17.83 -6.61 -14.32
CA THR A 143 -17.75 -5.63 -15.41
C THR A 143 -16.44 -4.84 -15.33
N ALA A 144 -16.01 -4.21 -16.43
CA ALA A 144 -14.87 -3.30 -16.41
C ALA A 144 -15.06 -2.19 -15.35
N ARG A 145 -16.28 -1.67 -15.20
CA ARG A 145 -16.63 -0.64 -14.21
C ARG A 145 -16.39 -1.10 -12.78
N GLU A 146 -16.79 -2.32 -12.43
CA GLU A 146 -16.57 -2.87 -11.08
C GLU A 146 -15.08 -3.05 -10.78
N ILE A 147 -14.32 -3.56 -11.75
CA ILE A 147 -12.87 -3.72 -11.65
C ILE A 147 -12.20 -2.35 -11.47
N GLY A 148 -12.54 -1.39 -12.33
CA GLY A 148 -12.03 -0.03 -12.28
C GLY A 148 -12.38 0.69 -10.97
N THR A 149 -13.57 0.46 -10.42
CA THR A 149 -13.99 1.02 -9.12
C THR A 149 -13.13 0.47 -7.97
N TYR A 150 -12.86 -0.83 -7.97
CA TYR A 150 -11.98 -1.43 -6.97
C TYR A 150 -10.55 -0.87 -7.05
N ILE A 151 -9.97 -0.82 -8.26
CA ILE A 151 -8.62 -0.29 -8.47
C ILE A 151 -8.55 1.21 -8.12
N ALA A 152 -9.56 2.00 -8.47
CA ALA A 152 -9.63 3.41 -8.10
C ALA A 152 -9.66 3.60 -6.57
N THR A 153 -10.30 2.69 -5.84
CA THR A 153 -10.28 2.69 -4.36
C THR A 153 -8.86 2.43 -3.84
N ALA A 154 -8.13 1.47 -4.44
CA ALA A 154 -6.74 1.22 -4.07
C ALA A 154 -5.81 2.41 -4.36
N TYR A 155 -6.08 3.15 -5.45
CA TYR A 155 -5.39 4.39 -5.78
C TYR A 155 -5.72 5.54 -4.83
N ASP A 156 -6.97 5.66 -4.38
CA ASP A 156 -7.39 6.65 -3.38
C ASP A 156 -6.72 6.40 -2.03
N ILE A 157 -6.64 5.13 -1.59
CA ILE A 157 -5.89 4.74 -0.39
C ILE A 157 -4.41 5.15 -0.50
N GLN A 158 -3.83 5.03 -1.69
CA GLN A 158 -2.47 5.50 -1.98
C GLN A 158 -2.40 7.00 -2.30
N ASN A 159 -3.51 7.73 -2.19
CA ASN A 159 -3.65 9.15 -2.46
C ASN A 159 -3.06 9.55 -3.82
N PHE A 160 -3.35 8.76 -4.85
CA PHE A 160 -3.01 9.12 -6.23
C PHE A 160 -4.06 10.08 -6.79
N PRO A 161 -3.65 11.17 -7.45
CA PRO A 161 -4.59 12.04 -8.15
C PRO A 161 -5.15 11.30 -9.37
N ILE A 162 -6.43 10.97 -9.33
CA ILE A 162 -7.13 10.26 -10.41
C ILE A 162 -8.09 11.19 -11.17
N VAL A 163 -8.21 10.95 -12.48
CA VAL A 163 -9.27 11.50 -13.34
C VAL A 163 -9.86 10.34 -14.13
N VAL A 164 -11.15 10.09 -14.00
CA VAL A 164 -11.84 9.05 -14.77
C VAL A 164 -12.16 9.61 -16.15
N ALA A 165 -11.44 9.15 -17.18
CA ALA A 165 -11.62 9.59 -18.56
C ALA A 165 -12.74 8.82 -19.27
N GLU A 166 -12.98 7.57 -18.87
CA GLU A 166 -14.03 6.70 -19.41
C GLU A 166 -14.45 5.68 -18.35
N ALA A 167 -15.76 5.40 -18.20
CA ALA A 167 -16.27 4.40 -17.26
C ALA A 167 -17.59 3.76 -17.73
N THR A 168 -17.48 2.76 -18.59
CA THR A 168 -18.56 1.88 -19.05
C THR A 168 -18.40 0.48 -18.46
N ASP A 169 -19.41 -0.37 -18.61
CA ASP A 169 -19.32 -1.76 -18.15
C ASP A 169 -18.34 -2.60 -18.99
N ASP A 170 -18.02 -2.15 -20.21
CA ASP A 170 -17.08 -2.82 -21.14
C ASP A 170 -15.69 -2.17 -21.19
N ARG A 171 -15.55 -0.92 -20.70
CA ARG A 171 -14.29 -0.18 -20.76
C ARG A 171 -14.16 0.87 -19.67
N VAL A 172 -13.00 0.92 -19.04
CA VAL A 172 -12.62 1.96 -18.08
C VAL A 172 -11.26 2.54 -18.44
N ARG A 173 -11.13 3.87 -18.35
CA ARG A 173 -9.85 4.59 -18.47
C ARG A 173 -9.66 5.52 -17.28
N ILE A 174 -8.65 5.24 -16.47
CA ILE A 174 -8.30 6.00 -15.27
C ILE A 174 -6.96 6.70 -15.52
N GLN A 175 -6.99 8.03 -15.56
CA GLN A 175 -5.80 8.86 -15.70
C GLN A 175 -5.22 9.15 -14.32
N LEU A 176 -3.93 8.90 -14.16
CA LEU A 176 -3.13 9.15 -12.97
C LEU A 176 -2.14 10.27 -13.28
N TYR A 177 -1.88 11.13 -12.30
CA TYR A 177 -0.82 12.14 -12.38
C TYR A 177 -0.96 13.09 -13.59
N LYS A 178 -2.20 13.44 -13.95
CA LYS A 178 -2.47 14.47 -14.96
C LYS A 178 -2.01 15.82 -14.44
N GLY A 179 -1.08 16.47 -15.15
CA GLY A 179 -0.33 17.61 -14.59
C GLY A 179 0.82 17.17 -13.68
N LEU A 180 1.35 18.03 -12.81
CA LEU A 180 2.43 17.68 -11.86
C LEU A 180 2.16 16.34 -11.15
N PRO A 181 3.19 15.52 -10.82
CA PRO A 181 4.59 15.91 -10.60
C PRO A 181 5.51 15.84 -11.83
N VAL A 182 6.60 16.62 -11.78
CA VAL A 182 7.76 16.60 -12.71
C VAL A 182 8.49 15.26 -12.67
N TYR A 183 8.42 14.54 -11.53
CA TYR A 183 9.05 13.25 -11.28
C TYR A 183 8.02 12.17 -10.95
N CYS A 184 8.21 10.96 -11.47
CA CYS A 184 7.37 9.82 -11.14
C CYS A 184 7.50 9.47 -9.65
N PRO A 185 6.41 9.25 -8.88
CA PRO A 185 6.52 8.82 -7.48
C PRO A 185 7.14 7.44 -7.34
N TYR A 186 7.15 6.65 -8.41
CA TYR A 186 7.85 5.36 -8.48
C TYR A 186 9.29 5.48 -9.00
N ASP A 187 9.80 6.71 -9.13
CA ASP A 187 11.14 7.04 -9.59
C ASP A 187 11.51 6.41 -10.95
N VAL A 188 10.49 6.16 -11.78
CA VAL A 188 10.70 5.58 -13.12
C VAL A 188 11.49 6.55 -13.97
N ARG A 189 12.52 6.02 -14.63
CA ARG A 189 13.42 6.78 -15.49
C ARG A 189 12.70 7.24 -16.75
N ARG A 190 13.14 8.38 -17.27
CA ARG A 190 12.67 8.86 -18.58
C ARG A 190 13.01 7.82 -19.65
N GLY A 191 12.01 7.46 -20.47
CA GLY A 191 12.10 6.44 -21.51
C GLY A 191 11.80 5.02 -21.03
N ASP A 192 11.68 4.78 -19.72
CA ASP A 192 11.55 3.44 -19.15
C ASP A 192 10.08 2.99 -19.05
N TYR A 193 9.44 2.79 -20.20
CA TYR A 193 8.08 2.27 -20.26
C TYR A 193 7.97 0.84 -19.70
N ARG A 194 9.08 0.09 -19.73
CA ARG A 194 9.13 -1.30 -19.27
C ARG A 194 8.93 -1.37 -17.77
N LEU A 195 9.55 -0.46 -17.00
CA LEU A 195 9.33 -0.37 -15.57
C LEU A 195 7.89 0.03 -15.25
N CYS A 196 7.30 0.98 -16.00
CA CYS A 196 5.89 1.32 -15.84
C CYS A 196 4.98 0.10 -16.07
N SER A 197 5.22 -0.66 -17.14
CA SER A 197 4.50 -1.90 -17.40
C SER A 197 4.70 -2.92 -16.26
N ALA A 198 5.93 -3.06 -15.74
CA ALA A 198 6.21 -3.97 -14.63
C ALA A 198 5.43 -3.60 -13.36
N THR A 199 5.37 -2.30 -13.03
CA THR A 199 4.59 -1.83 -11.88
C THR A 199 3.08 -2.00 -12.04
N ALA A 200 2.58 -2.14 -13.28
CA ALA A 200 1.17 -2.37 -13.56
C ALA A 200 0.73 -3.84 -13.44
N ALA A 201 1.62 -4.74 -12.98
CA ALA A 201 1.33 -6.16 -12.90
C ALA A 201 0.20 -6.47 -11.92
N TYR A 202 0.10 -5.72 -10.83
CA TYR A 202 -1.00 -5.82 -9.88
C TYR A 202 -2.37 -5.64 -10.59
N GLU A 203 -2.51 -4.58 -11.38
CA GLU A 203 -3.74 -4.25 -12.10
C GLU A 203 -4.09 -5.30 -13.15
N ARG A 204 -3.07 -5.85 -13.84
CA ARG A 204 -3.26 -6.94 -14.80
C ARG A 204 -3.81 -8.19 -14.13
N GLU A 205 -3.15 -8.64 -13.08
CA GLU A 205 -3.50 -9.88 -12.40
C GLU A 205 -4.87 -9.77 -11.73
N ILE A 206 -5.14 -8.67 -11.02
CA ILE A 206 -6.43 -8.51 -10.35
C ILE A 206 -7.58 -8.40 -11.35
N THR A 207 -7.37 -7.76 -12.50
CA THR A 207 -8.37 -7.70 -13.58
C THR A 207 -8.70 -9.10 -14.08
N LYS A 208 -7.69 -9.95 -14.32
CA LYS A 208 -7.89 -11.33 -14.76
C LYS A 208 -8.61 -12.18 -13.71
N MET A 209 -8.31 -12.00 -12.43
CA MET A 209 -9.02 -12.68 -11.33
C MET A 209 -10.48 -12.22 -11.22
N CYS A 210 -10.75 -10.95 -11.47
CA CYS A 210 -12.11 -10.41 -11.44
C CYS A 210 -12.95 -10.85 -12.64
N ASN A 211 -12.35 -10.89 -13.83
CA ASN A 211 -12.96 -11.42 -15.05
C ASN A 211 -11.89 -11.68 -16.13
N PRO A 212 -11.67 -12.95 -16.54
CA PRO A 212 -10.60 -13.30 -17.48
C PRO A 212 -10.80 -12.73 -18.90
N LYS A 213 -12.02 -12.29 -19.23
CA LYS A 213 -12.36 -11.64 -20.51
C LYS A 213 -11.77 -10.25 -20.66
N TYR A 214 -11.40 -9.61 -19.57
CA TYR A 214 -10.82 -8.28 -19.58
C TYR A 214 -9.30 -8.34 -19.47
N ARG A 215 -8.63 -7.30 -19.97
CA ARG A 215 -7.22 -7.02 -19.72
C ARG A 215 -7.08 -5.62 -19.15
N ALA A 216 -6.08 -5.44 -18.31
CA ALA A 216 -5.63 -4.11 -17.91
C ALA A 216 -4.25 -3.84 -18.52
N PHE A 217 -3.98 -2.59 -18.89
CA PHE A 217 -2.66 -2.16 -19.34
C PHE A 217 -2.52 -0.64 -19.23
N LEU A 218 -1.29 -0.16 -19.27
CA LEU A 218 -1.02 1.27 -19.36
C LEU A 218 -1.16 1.72 -20.82
N SER A 219 -2.25 2.42 -21.13
CA SER A 219 -2.48 3.01 -22.45
C SER A 219 -1.67 4.28 -22.69
N ARG A 220 -1.28 4.96 -21.60
CA ARG A 220 -0.48 6.20 -21.63
C ARG A 220 0.49 6.20 -20.47
N THR A 221 1.68 6.74 -20.68
CA THR A 221 2.74 6.71 -19.66
C THR A 221 3.62 7.95 -19.70
N LYS A 222 3.66 8.71 -18.58
CA LYS A 222 4.49 9.92 -18.49
C LYS A 222 5.98 9.67 -18.72
N ALA A 223 6.47 8.47 -18.37
CA ALA A 223 7.87 8.10 -18.55
C ALA A 223 8.34 8.26 -20.00
N ILE A 224 7.45 8.10 -20.98
CA ILE A 224 7.76 8.25 -22.41
C ILE A 224 7.22 9.55 -23.04
N GLY A 225 6.70 10.48 -22.24
CA GLY A 225 6.32 11.82 -22.69
C GLY A 225 4.82 12.10 -22.79
N ASP A 226 3.94 11.19 -22.37
CA ASP A 226 2.52 11.51 -22.20
C ASP A 226 2.28 12.56 -21.10
N ASP A 227 1.17 13.29 -21.19
CA ASP A 227 0.75 14.27 -20.16
C ASP A 227 0.25 13.62 -18.86
N CYS A 228 -0.08 12.33 -18.89
CA CYS A 228 -0.51 11.52 -17.74
C CYS A 228 -0.06 10.06 -17.87
N CYS A 229 -0.20 9.30 -16.77
CA CYS A 229 -0.29 7.85 -16.87
C CYS A 229 -1.76 7.49 -17.03
N GLU A 230 -2.09 6.44 -17.75
CA GLU A 230 -3.47 6.00 -17.91
C GLU A 230 -3.56 4.48 -17.85
N LEU A 231 -4.33 3.98 -16.89
CA LEU A 231 -4.73 2.59 -16.83
C LEU A 231 -6.00 2.42 -17.68
N THR A 232 -5.96 1.49 -18.62
CA THR A 232 -7.13 1.07 -19.40
C THR A 232 -7.50 -0.37 -19.03
N ILE A 233 -8.79 -0.60 -18.80
CA ILE A 233 -9.41 -1.91 -18.63
C ILE A 233 -10.41 -2.08 -19.77
N GLU A 234 -10.25 -3.10 -20.59
CA GLU A 234 -11.12 -3.37 -21.75
C GLU A 234 -11.13 -4.87 -22.07
N LEU A 235 -12.06 -5.29 -22.94
CA LEU A 235 -12.10 -6.67 -23.41
C LEU A 235 -10.75 -7.07 -24.02
N ASP A 236 -10.28 -8.24 -23.64
CA ASP A 236 -9.05 -8.81 -24.15
C ASP A 236 -9.32 -9.39 -25.56
N PRO A 237 -8.73 -8.83 -26.63
CA PRO A 237 -8.94 -9.33 -27.98
C PRO A 237 -8.45 -10.78 -28.17
N ASP A 238 -7.55 -11.24 -27.30
CA ASP A 238 -6.97 -12.59 -27.36
C ASP A 238 -7.73 -13.61 -26.50
N TYR A 239 -8.79 -13.19 -25.79
CA TYR A 239 -9.59 -14.11 -24.97
C TYR A 239 -10.33 -15.13 -25.83
N LYS A 240 -10.00 -16.40 -25.63
CA LYS A 240 -10.72 -17.54 -26.21
C LYS A 240 -11.58 -18.16 -25.10
N GLY A 241 -12.89 -18.04 -25.24
CA GLY A 241 -13.89 -18.52 -24.28
C GLY A 241 -14.02 -20.04 -24.22
#